data_AF-A0A8J5Q6A9-F1
#
_entry.id   AF-A0A8J5Q6A9-F1
#
_cell.length_a   1.000
_cell.length_b   1.000
_cell.length_c   1.000
_cell.angle_alpha   90.00
_cell.angle_beta   90.00
_cell.angle_gamma   90.00
#
_symmetry.space_group_name_H-M   'P 1'
#
loop_
_entity.id
_entity.type
_entity.pdbx_description
1 polymer ?
#
loop_
_entity_poly.entity_id
_entity_poly.type
_entity_poly.pdbx_seq_one_letter_code
_entity_poly.pdbx_strand_id
1 'polypeptide(L)'
;MPTSSGEESYSYKTSISDEELDYNPCQSCVLSTNCLENVFPALDTEENQFAKMPDTDYILISLDFHHICVRELSVSIDGPSYRQDPIIEAGVAYLDMRDILYDRGKGLMPGDRGSSWFKYMAPLHYIVEEFENQDESDQSPYLFAFGRSRRVREKDLAYRLYRVFSALRKKNRRKDEVEQGRLRQLILLTFDTEPVKSALLQLALEWLAEPNVQIWDLKKENQFQTRLQQPAVFEHVLERLGIRFEDTRFGKLTSCSGNATVFMIQTILAFFYKSAGQKALLEERRPLSWLRYTWVGHSLDQMNLAPGDVPRRRRESEMNRHNVPQKKNEKAFG
;
A
#
# COMPACT_ATOMS: atom_id res chain seq x y z
N MET A 1 -22.02 -78.38 0.28
CA MET A 1 -23.22 -78.46 -0.57
C MET A 1 -24.12 -79.57 -0.02
N PRO A 2 -25.47 -79.48 -0.10
CA PRO A 2 -26.33 -78.34 -0.52
C PRO A 2 -26.30 -77.19 0.54
N THR A 3 -27.41 -76.58 0.98
CA THR A 3 -28.08 -75.35 0.44
C THR A 3 -28.13 -74.28 1.58
N SER A 4 -28.59 -73.02 1.49
CA SER A 4 -29.83 -72.40 0.96
C SER A 4 -31.12 -72.91 1.63
N SER A 5 -32.11 -72.08 1.98
CA SER A 5 -32.32 -70.61 1.93
C SER A 5 -33.30 -70.22 3.08
N GLY A 6 -33.63 -68.97 3.44
CA GLY A 6 -33.30 -67.61 2.98
C GLY A 6 -34.36 -66.66 3.58
N GLU A 7 -34.00 -65.42 3.94
CA GLU A 7 -34.90 -64.51 4.68
C GLU A 7 -35.15 -63.18 3.94
N GLU A 8 -36.42 -62.77 3.87
CA GLU A 8 -36.83 -61.40 3.52
C GLU A 8 -37.30 -60.68 4.80
N SER A 9 -36.95 -59.40 4.93
CA SER A 9 -37.69 -58.48 5.81
C SER A 9 -37.72 -57.08 5.21
N TYR A 10 -38.82 -56.36 5.45
CA TYR A 10 -39.25 -55.27 4.56
C TYR A 10 -38.77 -53.88 5.00
N SER A 11 -38.42 -53.05 4.01
CA SER A 11 -38.08 -51.64 4.21
C SER A 11 -39.33 -50.76 4.28
N TYR A 12 -39.41 -49.91 5.31
CA TYR A 12 -40.46 -48.89 5.42
C TYR A 12 -40.13 -47.67 4.56
N LYS A 13 -40.98 -47.40 3.56
CA LYS A 13 -41.05 -46.08 2.91
C LYS A 13 -42.04 -45.19 3.65
N THR A 14 -41.62 -43.97 3.98
CA THR A 14 -42.52 -42.83 4.21
C THR A 14 -42.23 -41.77 3.18
N SER A 15 -43.20 -41.49 2.32
CA SER A 15 -43.15 -40.41 1.34
C SER A 15 -43.48 -39.07 2.02
N ILE A 16 -42.63 -38.07 1.79
CA ILE A 16 -42.98 -36.65 1.99
C ILE A 16 -43.01 -36.04 0.59
N SER A 17 -43.97 -35.13 0.35
CA SER A 17 -44.22 -34.51 -0.94
C SER A 17 -43.19 -33.41 -1.26
N ASP A 18 -42.70 -33.41 -2.49
CA ASP A 18 -41.93 -32.30 -3.05
C ASP A 18 -42.83 -31.08 -3.28
N GLU A 19 -42.93 -30.18 -2.31
CA GLU A 19 -43.34 -28.80 -2.55
C GLU A 19 -42.09 -27.99 -2.87
N GLU A 20 -41.90 -27.62 -4.14
CA GLU A 20 -40.82 -26.73 -4.58
C GLU A 20 -41.04 -25.31 -4.00
N LEU A 21 -40.51 -25.08 -2.80
CA LEU A 21 -40.31 -23.74 -2.28
C LEU A 21 -39.27 -23.03 -3.15
N ASP A 22 -39.77 -22.17 -4.03
CA ASP A 22 -39.05 -21.40 -5.04
C ASP A 22 -38.09 -20.37 -4.39
N TYR A 23 -37.02 -20.88 -3.78
CA TYR A 23 -36.00 -20.15 -3.06
C TYR A 23 -35.13 -19.37 -4.04
N ASN A 24 -35.65 -18.24 -4.52
CA ASN A 24 -34.89 -17.23 -5.25
C ASN A 24 -33.72 -16.76 -4.39
N PRO A 25 -32.46 -17.15 -4.67
CA PRO A 25 -31.33 -16.62 -3.95
C PRO A 25 -31.17 -15.18 -4.44
N CYS A 26 -31.28 -14.19 -3.55
CA CYS A 26 -30.93 -12.81 -3.89
C CYS A 26 -29.57 -12.82 -4.58
N GLN A 27 -29.50 -12.32 -5.83
CA GLN A 27 -28.30 -12.39 -6.65
C GLN A 27 -27.10 -11.89 -5.83
N SER A 28 -26.23 -12.84 -5.46
CA SER A 28 -25.02 -12.50 -4.74
C SER A 28 -24.13 -11.75 -5.71
N CYS A 29 -24.03 -10.43 -5.55
CA CYS A 29 -23.12 -9.56 -6.30
C CYS A 29 -21.66 -9.79 -5.89
N VAL A 30 -21.22 -11.05 -5.99
CA VAL A 30 -19.81 -11.46 -6.01
C VAL A 30 -19.25 -11.07 -7.38
N LEU A 31 -19.15 -9.76 -7.59
CA LEU A 31 -18.17 -9.22 -8.53
C LEU A 31 -16.82 -9.79 -8.10
N SER A 32 -16.11 -10.42 -9.03
CA SER A 32 -14.77 -10.94 -8.77
C SER A 32 -13.82 -9.77 -8.54
N THR A 33 -13.64 -9.39 -7.28
CA THR A 33 -12.73 -8.31 -6.84
C THR A 33 -11.26 -8.66 -7.00
N ASN A 34 -10.94 -9.86 -7.48
CA ASN A 34 -9.60 -10.44 -7.56
C ASN A 34 -8.78 -9.96 -8.78
N CYS A 35 -9.22 -8.92 -9.47
CA CYS A 35 -8.40 -8.21 -10.45
C CYS A 35 -8.44 -6.71 -10.17
N LEU A 36 -7.27 -6.13 -9.90
CA LEU A 36 -7.07 -4.70 -9.68
C LEU A 36 -7.70 -3.84 -10.79
N GLU A 37 -7.77 -4.37 -12.02
CA GLU A 37 -8.12 -3.66 -13.26
C GLU A 37 -9.50 -2.97 -13.23
N ASN A 38 -10.40 -3.37 -12.31
CA ASN A 38 -11.71 -2.75 -12.16
C ASN A 38 -11.79 -1.60 -11.13
N VAL A 39 -10.73 -1.35 -10.36
CA VAL A 39 -10.82 -0.49 -9.16
C VAL A 39 -10.42 0.95 -9.45
N PHE A 40 -9.44 1.20 -10.30
CA PHE A 40 -9.13 2.57 -10.73
C PHE A 40 -10.04 3.02 -11.88
N PRO A 41 -10.42 4.31 -11.96
CA PRO A 41 -11.11 4.85 -13.11
C PRO A 41 -10.35 4.57 -14.42
N ALA A 42 -11.02 3.94 -15.38
CA ALA A 42 -10.45 3.67 -16.69
C ALA A 42 -10.53 4.93 -17.56
N LEU A 43 -9.47 5.21 -18.31
CA LEU A 43 -9.44 6.32 -19.26
C LEU A 43 -9.89 5.86 -20.65
N ASP A 44 -10.65 6.73 -21.30
CA ASP A 44 -10.64 6.86 -22.74
C ASP A 44 -9.37 7.66 -23.10
N THR A 45 -8.46 7.04 -23.86
CA THR A 45 -7.20 7.68 -24.29
C THR A 45 -7.32 8.48 -25.59
N GLU A 46 -8.44 8.37 -26.30
CA GLU A 46 -8.70 9.12 -27.55
C GLU A 46 -9.44 10.42 -27.21
N GLU A 47 -10.52 10.32 -26.40
CA GLU A 47 -11.30 11.47 -25.93
C GLU A 47 -10.77 12.11 -24.62
N ASN A 48 -9.71 11.53 -24.02
CA ASN A 48 -9.03 12.05 -22.80
C ASN A 48 -10.01 12.29 -21.62
N GLN A 49 -10.89 11.31 -21.37
CA GLN A 49 -11.95 11.34 -20.36
C GLN A 49 -12.00 10.02 -19.56
N PHE A 50 -12.84 9.93 -18.53
CA PHE A 50 -13.05 8.66 -17.82
C PHE A 50 -14.11 7.81 -18.54
N ALA A 51 -13.68 6.69 -19.14
CA ALA A 51 -14.57 5.72 -19.80
C ALA A 51 -15.39 4.88 -18.80
N LYS A 52 -14.78 4.57 -17.64
CA LYS A 52 -15.44 3.85 -16.53
C LYS A 52 -15.01 4.45 -15.20
N MET A 53 -15.99 4.77 -14.36
CA MET A 53 -15.78 5.11 -12.94
C MET A 53 -15.90 3.83 -12.08
N PRO A 54 -15.22 3.73 -10.94
CA PRO A 54 -15.40 2.62 -10.01
C PRO A 54 -16.77 2.67 -9.33
N ASP A 55 -17.32 1.50 -9.02
CA ASP A 55 -18.67 1.34 -8.45
C ASP A 55 -18.76 1.85 -6.98
N THR A 56 -17.65 2.20 -6.34
CA THR A 56 -17.60 2.73 -4.95
C THR A 56 -16.36 3.59 -4.71
N ASP A 57 -16.52 4.73 -4.01
CA ASP A 57 -15.42 5.65 -3.67
C ASP A 57 -14.58 5.13 -2.47
N TYR A 58 -13.41 4.59 -2.73
CA TYR A 58 -12.49 4.09 -1.69
C TYR A 58 -11.41 5.13 -1.30
N ILE A 59 -10.71 4.84 -0.20
CA ILE A 59 -9.45 5.47 0.19
C ILE A 59 -8.35 4.40 0.15
N LEU A 60 -7.30 4.62 -0.64
CA LEU A 60 -6.07 3.84 -0.57
C LEU A 60 -5.29 4.28 0.66
N ILE A 61 -4.84 3.34 1.48
CA ILE A 61 -3.98 3.59 2.63
C ILE A 61 -2.82 2.63 2.52
N SER A 62 -1.64 3.11 2.12
CA SER A 62 -0.46 2.28 2.16
C SER A 62 0.18 2.25 3.55
N LEU A 63 0.61 1.06 3.96
CA LEU A 63 1.18 0.76 5.28
C LEU A 63 2.51 0.01 5.13
N ASP A 64 3.50 0.40 5.92
CA ASP A 64 4.81 -0.25 6.02
C ASP A 64 5.38 -0.06 7.43
N PHE A 65 6.16 -1.03 7.92
CA PHE A 65 6.67 -1.05 9.29
C PHE A 65 8.10 -1.60 9.36
N HIS A 66 9.03 -0.82 9.90
CA HIS A 66 10.40 -1.26 10.17
C HIS A 66 10.50 -1.71 11.65
N HIS A 67 11.17 -2.83 11.90
CA HIS A 67 11.39 -3.42 13.22
C HIS A 67 12.91 -3.59 13.42
N ILE A 68 13.44 -3.52 14.65
CA ILE A 68 14.88 -3.76 14.88
C ILE A 68 15.24 -5.19 14.46
N CYS A 69 16.21 -5.33 13.56
CA CYS A 69 16.79 -6.61 13.20
C CYS A 69 17.87 -7.00 14.20
N VAL A 70 17.49 -7.54 15.38
CA VAL A 70 18.46 -7.91 16.42
C VAL A 70 19.30 -9.13 15.99
N ARG A 71 20.40 -8.88 15.30
CA ARG A 71 21.55 -9.79 15.33
C ARG A 71 22.16 -9.72 16.73
N GLU A 72 22.34 -10.90 17.32
CA GLU A 72 22.93 -11.08 18.67
C GLU A 72 22.12 -10.55 19.87
N LEU A 73 21.01 -11.23 20.19
CA LEU A 73 20.60 -11.40 21.60
C LEU A 73 20.30 -12.88 21.88
N SER A 74 21.08 -13.45 22.82
CA SER A 74 21.17 -14.87 23.18
C SER A 74 19.88 -15.68 23.08
N VAL A 75 20.00 -16.92 22.58
CA VAL A 75 18.92 -17.92 22.56
C VAL A 75 18.54 -18.31 23.99
N SER A 76 17.43 -17.77 24.49
CA SER A 76 16.69 -18.35 25.61
C SER A 76 15.93 -19.57 25.09
N ILE A 77 16.32 -20.76 25.53
CA ILE A 77 15.93 -22.04 24.90
C ILE A 77 14.42 -22.35 25.03
N ASP A 78 13.74 -21.75 26.02
CA ASP A 78 12.35 -22.07 26.38
C ASP A 78 11.33 -20.95 26.04
N GLY A 79 11.62 -20.11 25.04
CA GLY A 79 10.71 -19.06 24.56
C GLY A 79 9.88 -19.47 23.33
N PRO A 80 8.65 -18.96 23.13
CA PRO A 80 7.88 -19.21 21.91
C PRO A 80 8.61 -18.65 20.68
N SER A 81 8.54 -19.36 19.56
CA SER A 81 9.37 -19.16 18.35
C SER A 81 9.09 -17.90 17.52
N TYR A 82 8.35 -16.95 18.07
CA TYR A 82 8.14 -15.61 17.51
C TYR A 82 8.58 -14.57 18.54
N ARG A 83 9.83 -14.11 18.46
CA ARG A 83 10.17 -12.79 19.02
C ARG A 83 9.37 -11.75 18.24
N GLN A 84 8.56 -10.97 18.94
CA GLN A 84 8.04 -9.71 18.42
C GLN A 84 9.17 -8.69 18.57
N ASP A 85 9.99 -8.55 17.53
CA ASP A 85 10.99 -7.49 17.50
C ASP A 85 10.29 -6.11 17.56
N PRO A 86 10.85 -5.13 18.27
CA PRO A 86 10.18 -3.84 18.47
C PRO A 86 10.09 -3.05 17.16
N ILE A 87 8.92 -2.43 16.94
CA ILE A 87 8.68 -1.54 15.80
C ILE A 87 9.43 -0.23 16.04
N ILE A 88 10.25 0.19 15.08
CA ILE A 88 11.02 1.46 15.12
C ILE A 88 10.48 2.52 14.18
N GLU A 89 9.86 2.09 13.07
CA GLU A 89 9.28 2.98 12.08
C GLU A 89 7.88 2.50 11.67
N ALA A 90 6.95 3.44 11.49
CA ALA A 90 5.67 3.18 10.84
C ALA A 90 5.40 4.24 9.76
N GLY A 91 5.30 3.79 8.51
CA GLY A 91 4.85 4.57 7.38
C GLY A 91 3.34 4.45 7.17
N VAL A 92 2.68 5.58 6.90
CA VAL A 92 1.29 5.60 6.43
C VAL A 92 1.12 6.67 5.36
N ALA A 93 0.87 6.29 4.12
CA ALA A 93 0.48 7.23 3.06
C ALA A 93 -0.97 6.95 2.66
N TYR A 94 -1.78 7.97 2.39
CA TYR A 94 -3.15 7.75 1.89
C TYR A 94 -3.52 8.63 0.70
N LEU A 95 -4.47 8.12 -0.09
CA LEU A 95 -5.03 8.77 -1.28
C LEU A 95 -6.56 8.55 -1.28
N ASP A 96 -7.33 9.60 -1.03
CA ASP A 96 -8.80 9.53 -1.10
C ASP A 96 -9.23 9.76 -2.55
N MET A 97 -9.78 8.73 -3.21
CA MET A 97 -10.24 8.86 -4.59
C MET A 97 -11.40 9.83 -4.73
N ARG A 98 -12.14 10.12 -3.65
CA ARG A 98 -13.18 11.16 -3.65
C ARG A 98 -12.60 12.57 -3.73
N ASP A 99 -11.45 12.82 -3.09
CA ASP A 99 -10.71 14.09 -3.23
C ASP A 99 -10.22 14.27 -4.68
N ILE A 100 -9.76 13.19 -5.31
CA ILE A 100 -9.27 13.21 -6.71
C ILE A 100 -10.42 13.44 -7.69
N LEU A 101 -11.48 12.64 -7.62
CA LEU A 101 -12.44 12.54 -8.73
C LEU A 101 -13.53 13.62 -8.69
N TYR A 102 -13.85 14.15 -7.50
CA TYR A 102 -15.02 15.03 -7.32
C TYR A 102 -14.74 16.38 -6.64
N ASP A 103 -13.58 16.54 -5.98
CA ASP A 103 -13.20 17.74 -5.23
C ASP A 103 -11.85 18.32 -5.73
N ARG A 104 -10.79 18.31 -4.90
CA ARG A 104 -9.49 18.97 -5.19
C ARG A 104 -8.83 18.57 -6.52
N GLY A 105 -9.07 17.35 -7.02
CA GLY A 105 -8.55 16.87 -8.31
C GLY A 105 -9.55 16.90 -9.47
N LYS A 106 -10.77 17.42 -9.28
CA LYS A 106 -11.87 17.28 -10.25
C LYS A 106 -11.48 17.73 -11.66
N GLY A 107 -11.59 16.82 -12.63
CA GLY A 107 -11.24 17.06 -14.03
C GLY A 107 -9.75 16.96 -14.37
N LEU A 108 -8.86 16.76 -13.39
CA LEU A 108 -7.44 16.54 -13.63
C LEU A 108 -7.20 15.08 -14.02
N MET A 109 -6.81 14.86 -15.28
CA MET A 109 -6.37 13.54 -15.75
C MET A 109 -5.09 13.08 -15.01
N PRO A 110 -4.91 11.76 -14.79
CA PRO A 110 -3.77 11.23 -14.02
C PRO A 110 -2.40 11.53 -14.67
N GLY A 111 -2.35 11.72 -15.98
CA GLY A 111 -1.12 11.95 -16.74
C GLY A 111 -0.22 10.71 -16.80
N ASP A 112 1.02 10.88 -17.27
CA ASP A 112 2.01 9.80 -17.35
C ASP A 112 2.14 9.08 -16.00
N ARG A 113 1.70 7.82 -15.95
CA ARG A 113 1.83 6.93 -14.78
C ARG A 113 1.24 7.50 -13.49
N GLY A 114 0.14 8.26 -13.60
CA GLY A 114 -0.57 8.83 -12.45
C GLY A 114 0.14 10.00 -11.77
N SER A 115 1.22 10.51 -12.37
CA SER A 115 2.07 11.53 -11.74
C SER A 115 1.37 12.85 -11.42
N SER A 116 0.27 13.19 -12.10
CA SER A 116 -0.55 14.38 -11.80
C SER A 116 -1.33 14.26 -10.49
N TRP A 117 -1.58 13.02 -10.02
CA TRP A 117 -2.32 12.75 -8.78
C TRP A 117 -1.41 12.56 -7.56
N PHE A 118 -0.10 12.43 -7.76
CA PHE A 118 0.85 12.24 -6.66
C PHE A 118 0.78 13.35 -5.59
N LYS A 119 0.40 14.58 -5.99
CA LYS A 119 0.24 15.72 -5.06
C LYS A 119 -0.99 15.66 -4.15
N TYR A 120 -1.90 14.69 -4.33
CA TYR A 120 -3.02 14.45 -3.40
C TYR A 120 -2.72 13.38 -2.35
N MET A 121 -1.57 12.69 -2.45
CA MET A 121 -1.09 11.79 -1.40
C MET A 121 -0.82 12.57 -0.12
N ALA A 122 -1.27 12.02 1.01
CA ALA A 122 -1.01 12.55 2.33
C ALA A 122 -0.12 11.57 3.11
N PRO A 123 1.21 11.80 3.13
CA PRO A 123 2.16 10.93 3.80
C PRO A 123 2.32 11.28 5.29
N LEU A 124 2.43 10.25 6.11
CA LEU A 124 2.74 10.29 7.52
C LEU A 124 3.85 9.28 7.79
N HIS A 125 4.75 9.66 8.70
CA HIS A 125 5.87 8.85 9.11
C HIS A 125 6.05 9.00 10.61
N TYR A 126 6.12 7.88 11.32
CA TYR A 126 6.34 7.83 12.76
C TYR A 126 7.67 7.15 13.07
N ILE A 127 8.49 7.79 13.90
CA ILE A 127 9.72 7.25 14.48
C ILE A 127 9.44 6.94 15.94
N VAL A 128 9.87 5.77 16.42
CA VAL A 128 9.73 5.39 17.82
C VAL A 128 10.94 5.88 18.64
N GLU A 129 10.68 6.80 19.56
CA GLU A 129 11.67 7.56 20.33
C GLU A 129 12.65 6.66 21.12
N GLU A 130 12.15 5.54 21.67
CA GLU A 130 12.93 4.59 22.45
C GLU A 130 14.03 3.85 21.65
N PHE A 131 13.92 3.84 20.32
CA PHE A 131 14.76 3.03 19.42
C PHE A 131 15.60 3.84 18.42
N GLU A 132 15.58 5.17 18.49
CA GLU A 132 16.23 6.10 17.53
C GLU A 132 17.75 5.92 17.31
N ASN A 133 18.41 5.08 18.11
CA ASN A 133 19.85 4.81 18.05
C ASN A 133 20.17 3.30 18.11
N GLN A 134 19.20 2.42 17.78
CA GLN A 134 19.32 0.96 17.92
C GLN A 134 19.30 0.18 16.58
N ASP A 135 19.12 0.87 15.45
CA ASP A 135 19.41 0.29 14.13
C ASP A 135 20.87 0.58 13.76
N GLU A 136 21.65 -0.45 13.42
CA GLU A 136 23.01 -0.31 12.89
C GLU A 136 23.01 0.16 11.41
N SER A 137 21.85 0.25 10.75
CA SER A 137 21.74 0.92 9.46
C SER A 137 21.80 2.45 9.66
N ASP A 138 22.95 3.05 9.28
CA ASP A 138 23.31 4.49 9.39
C ASP A 138 22.30 5.52 8.79
N GLN A 139 21.12 5.10 8.34
CA GLN A 139 20.20 5.91 7.52
C GLN A 139 18.72 5.76 7.88
N SER A 140 18.23 4.57 8.26
CA SER A 140 16.84 4.44 8.74
C SER A 140 16.75 4.95 10.19
N PRO A 141 15.68 5.62 10.63
CA PRO A 141 14.47 6.04 9.89
C PRO A 141 14.55 7.51 9.38
N TYR A 142 15.74 8.09 9.30
CA TYR A 142 15.94 9.53 9.09
C TYR A 142 15.63 10.02 7.67
N LEU A 143 15.56 9.11 6.69
CA LEU A 143 15.44 9.47 5.26
C LEU A 143 14.05 9.88 4.77
N PHE A 144 13.12 10.33 5.60
CA PHE A 144 11.78 10.69 5.12
C PHE A 144 11.79 11.92 4.21
N ALA A 145 11.41 11.73 2.94
CA ALA A 145 11.53 12.74 1.90
C ALA A 145 10.27 13.61 1.75
N PHE A 146 9.10 13.06 2.09
CA PHE A 146 7.80 13.63 1.74
C PHE A 146 7.13 14.49 2.83
N GLY A 147 7.83 14.78 3.93
CA GLY A 147 7.33 15.63 5.01
C GLY A 147 8.27 15.63 6.22
N ARG A 148 7.74 15.95 7.41
CA ARG A 148 8.48 15.86 8.68
C ARG A 148 8.10 14.60 9.46
N SER A 149 9.09 13.84 9.89
CA SER A 149 8.94 12.65 10.73
C SER A 149 8.32 13.01 12.10
N ARG A 150 7.42 12.17 12.59
CA ARG A 150 6.76 12.34 13.89
C ARG A 150 7.35 11.39 14.92
N ARG A 151 8.16 11.93 15.82
CA ARG A 151 8.63 11.22 17.00
C ARG A 151 7.44 10.89 17.91
N VAL A 152 7.36 9.64 18.36
CA VAL A 152 6.34 9.10 19.25
C VAL A 152 6.98 8.04 20.16
N ARG A 153 6.45 7.88 21.37
CA ARG A 153 6.78 6.72 22.22
C ARG A 153 6.12 5.47 21.69
N GLU A 154 6.75 4.32 21.85
CA GLU A 154 6.27 3.00 21.40
C GLU A 154 4.80 2.76 21.82
N LYS A 155 4.51 2.91 23.11
CA LYS A 155 3.18 2.75 23.71
C LYS A 155 2.10 3.70 23.15
N ASP A 156 2.50 4.82 22.55
CA ASP A 156 1.57 5.78 21.93
C ASP A 156 1.33 5.46 20.44
N LEU A 157 2.18 4.65 19.79
CA LEU A 157 2.14 4.37 18.34
C LEU A 157 0.81 3.76 17.90
N ALA A 158 0.35 2.71 18.59
CA ALA A 158 -0.93 2.05 18.30
C ALA A 158 -2.11 3.05 18.33
N TYR A 159 -2.15 3.93 19.33
CA TYR A 159 -3.18 4.97 19.44
C TYR A 159 -3.07 6.04 18.34
N ARG A 160 -1.86 6.41 17.94
CA ARG A 160 -1.63 7.36 16.82
C ARG A 160 -2.13 6.80 15.50
N LEU A 161 -1.83 5.53 15.23
CA LEU A 161 -2.28 4.81 14.04
C LEU A 161 -3.80 4.61 14.04
N TYR A 162 -4.37 4.14 15.17
CA TYR A 162 -5.82 4.01 15.35
C TYR A 162 -6.54 5.32 15.01
N ARG A 163 -6.03 6.47 15.50
CA ARG A 163 -6.62 7.79 15.19
C ARG A 163 -6.57 8.14 13.70
N VAL A 164 -5.53 7.75 12.97
CA VAL A 164 -5.45 7.96 11.50
C VAL A 164 -6.53 7.12 10.81
N PHE A 165 -6.59 5.82 11.08
CA PHE A 165 -7.59 4.91 10.52
C PHE A 165 -9.04 5.34 10.85
N SER A 166 -9.32 5.68 12.11
CA SER A 166 -10.64 6.15 12.56
C SER A 166 -11.07 7.48 11.94
N ALA A 167 -10.12 8.34 11.55
CA ALA A 167 -10.41 9.55 10.79
C ALA A 167 -10.69 9.22 9.32
N LEU A 168 -9.86 8.37 8.69
CA LEU A 168 -9.98 8.03 7.26
C LEU A 168 -11.28 7.29 6.95
N ARG A 169 -11.70 6.30 7.76
CA ARG A 169 -12.99 5.60 7.55
C ARG A 169 -14.24 6.51 7.61
N LYS A 170 -14.08 7.73 8.15
CA LYS A 170 -15.13 8.76 8.27
C LYS A 170 -14.88 9.98 7.36
N LYS A 171 -13.76 10.05 6.63
CA LYS A 171 -13.35 11.19 5.81
C LYS A 171 -14.28 11.40 4.60
N ASN A 172 -14.66 12.66 4.38
CA ASN A 172 -15.44 13.12 3.23
C ASN A 172 -16.73 12.32 2.97
N ARG A 173 -17.40 11.84 4.03
CA ARG A 173 -18.65 11.10 3.85
C ARG A 173 -19.75 11.97 3.25
N ARG A 174 -20.52 11.40 2.33
CA ARG A 174 -21.73 12.00 1.76
C ARG A 174 -22.84 12.08 2.83
N LYS A 175 -23.91 12.85 2.61
CA LYS A 175 -24.98 13.02 3.61
C LYS A 175 -25.66 11.69 3.97
N ASP A 176 -26.02 10.92 2.95
CA ASP A 176 -26.55 9.55 3.08
C ASP A 176 -25.60 8.63 3.85
N GLU A 177 -24.29 8.74 3.64
CA GLU A 177 -23.29 7.95 4.38
C GLU A 177 -23.20 8.34 5.86
N VAL A 178 -23.48 9.58 6.21
CA VAL A 178 -23.54 10.03 7.61
C VAL A 178 -24.85 9.57 8.26
N GLU A 179 -25.98 9.75 7.57
CA GLU A 179 -27.34 9.42 8.02
C GLU A 179 -27.52 7.90 8.21
N GLN A 180 -27.02 7.08 7.28
CA GLN A 180 -27.04 5.61 7.35
C GLN A 180 -25.93 5.02 8.23
N GLY A 181 -25.06 5.85 8.83
CA GLY A 181 -23.88 5.40 9.58
C GLY A 181 -22.76 4.77 8.74
N ARG A 182 -22.98 4.55 7.44
CA ARG A 182 -22.08 3.89 6.47
C ARG A 182 -20.65 4.47 6.50
N LEU A 183 -19.65 3.61 6.46
CA LEU A 183 -18.23 3.99 6.45
C LEU A 183 -17.68 4.01 5.02
N ARG A 184 -16.55 4.69 4.81
CA ARG A 184 -15.81 4.66 3.54
C ARG A 184 -15.15 3.30 3.34
N GLN A 185 -15.18 2.77 2.11
CA GLN A 185 -14.34 1.63 1.76
C GLN A 185 -12.86 2.02 1.88
N LEU A 186 -12.08 1.19 2.55
CA LEU A 186 -10.64 1.33 2.67
C LEU A 186 -9.94 0.18 1.94
N ILE A 187 -8.83 0.49 1.27
CA ILE A 187 -7.95 -0.49 0.63
C ILE A 187 -6.55 -0.29 1.22
N LEU A 188 -6.14 -1.22 2.09
CA LEU A 188 -4.82 -1.22 2.70
C LEU A 188 -3.81 -1.78 1.69
N LEU A 189 -2.82 -0.98 1.31
CA LEU A 189 -1.88 -1.29 0.23
C LEU A 189 -0.49 -1.55 0.80
N THR A 190 0.02 -2.77 0.68
CA THR A 190 1.38 -3.08 1.09
C THR A 190 2.14 -3.83 0.00
N PHE A 191 3.47 -3.76 0.07
CA PHE A 191 4.32 -4.58 -0.78
C PHE A 191 4.33 -6.04 -0.30
N ASP A 192 4.25 -6.32 1.00
CA ASP A 192 4.11 -7.68 1.54
C ASP A 192 3.13 -7.68 2.71
N THR A 193 2.10 -8.53 2.67
CA THR A 193 1.07 -8.54 3.71
C THR A 193 1.46 -9.21 5.01
N GLU A 194 2.43 -10.12 5.03
CA GLU A 194 2.71 -10.88 6.27
C GLU A 194 3.42 -10.05 7.36
N PRO A 195 4.43 -9.20 7.05
CA PRO A 195 4.99 -8.26 8.03
C PRO A 195 3.96 -7.24 8.53
N VAL A 196 3.12 -6.70 7.64
CA VAL A 196 2.09 -5.71 8.00
C VAL A 196 1.00 -6.29 8.89
N LYS A 197 0.52 -7.52 8.62
CA LYS A 197 -0.39 -8.24 9.52
C LYS A 197 0.24 -8.44 10.90
N SER A 198 1.52 -8.79 10.95
CA SER A 198 2.25 -9.07 12.19
C SER A 198 2.39 -7.81 13.05
N ALA A 199 2.79 -6.69 12.44
CA ALA A 199 2.85 -5.39 13.10
C ALA A 199 1.48 -4.89 13.59
N LEU A 200 0.42 -5.04 12.78
CA LEU A 200 -0.95 -4.70 13.20
C LEU A 200 -1.42 -5.55 14.38
N LEU A 201 -1.08 -6.85 14.41
CA LEU A 201 -1.41 -7.73 15.54
C LEU A 201 -0.62 -7.36 16.81
N GLN A 202 0.68 -7.09 16.70
CA GLN A 202 1.54 -6.62 17.79
C GLN A 202 1.04 -5.30 18.40
N LEU A 203 0.47 -4.41 17.58
CA LEU A 203 -0.14 -3.14 18.02
C LEU A 203 -1.62 -3.27 18.47
N ALA A 204 -2.20 -4.48 18.48
CA ALA A 204 -3.61 -4.74 18.75
C ALA A 204 -4.59 -3.94 17.85
N LEU A 205 -4.24 -3.80 16.57
CA LEU A 205 -5.00 -3.04 15.56
C LEU A 205 -5.78 -3.98 14.63
N GLU A 206 -6.98 -4.38 15.05
CA GLU A 206 -7.88 -5.30 14.34
C GLU A 206 -8.52 -4.73 13.05
N TRP A 207 -7.83 -3.85 12.31
CA TRP A 207 -8.36 -3.16 11.13
C TRP A 207 -8.82 -4.10 10.02
N LEU A 208 -8.23 -5.29 9.95
CA LEU A 208 -8.57 -6.32 8.95
C LEU A 208 -9.87 -7.09 9.29
N ALA A 209 -10.46 -6.88 10.47
CA ALA A 209 -11.76 -7.41 10.84
C ALA A 209 -12.93 -6.45 10.52
N GLU A 210 -12.66 -5.19 10.17
CA GLU A 210 -13.70 -4.22 9.81
C GLU A 210 -14.21 -4.49 8.38
N PRO A 211 -15.53 -4.66 8.15
CA PRO A 211 -16.08 -5.18 6.89
C PRO A 211 -15.93 -4.22 5.70
N ASN A 212 -15.62 -2.95 5.95
CA ASN A 212 -15.32 -1.93 4.93
C ASN A 212 -13.82 -1.82 4.60
N VAL A 213 -13.02 -2.85 4.91
CA VAL A 213 -11.57 -2.88 4.70
C VAL A 213 -11.19 -4.06 3.83
N GLN A 214 -10.31 -3.82 2.86
CA GLN A 214 -9.61 -4.84 2.09
C GLN A 214 -8.09 -4.64 2.25
N ILE A 215 -7.29 -5.69 2.09
CA ILE A 215 -5.83 -5.60 2.06
C ILE A 215 -5.27 -6.20 0.76
N TRP A 216 -4.34 -5.49 0.14
CA TRP A 216 -3.72 -5.84 -1.13
C TRP A 216 -2.21 -6.00 -1.00
N ASP A 217 -1.67 -6.96 -1.77
CA ASP A 217 -0.30 -7.44 -1.69
C ASP A 217 0.41 -7.29 -3.04
N LEU A 218 1.19 -6.22 -3.22
CA LEU A 218 1.84 -5.95 -4.51
C LEU A 218 2.88 -7.01 -4.90
N LYS A 219 3.42 -7.80 -3.95
CA LYS A 219 4.38 -8.87 -4.23
C LYS A 219 3.71 -10.14 -4.76
N LYS A 220 2.42 -10.34 -4.49
CA LYS A 220 1.60 -11.43 -5.04
C LYS A 220 1.04 -11.13 -6.45
N GLU A 221 1.06 -9.88 -6.91
CA GLU A 221 0.60 -9.50 -8.25
C GLU A 221 1.49 -10.06 -9.37
N ASN A 222 0.92 -10.90 -10.23
CA ASN A 222 1.63 -11.61 -11.30
C ASN A 222 2.43 -10.68 -12.23
N GLN A 223 1.95 -9.46 -12.48
CA GLN A 223 2.61 -8.53 -13.40
C GLN A 223 3.90 -7.90 -12.82
N PHE A 224 4.08 -7.94 -11.48
CA PHE A 224 5.30 -7.48 -10.79
C PHE A 224 6.32 -8.59 -10.51
N GLN A 225 6.01 -9.86 -10.83
CA GLN A 225 6.96 -10.97 -10.69
C GLN A 225 8.24 -10.75 -11.53
N THR A 226 9.35 -11.28 -11.02
CA THR A 226 10.68 -11.11 -11.64
C THR A 226 10.94 -12.16 -12.73
N ARG A 227 12.03 -11.98 -13.50
CA ARG A 227 12.42 -12.88 -14.61
C ARG A 227 12.71 -14.34 -14.20
N LEU A 228 12.81 -14.65 -12.91
CA LEU A 228 13.32 -15.92 -12.37
C LEU A 228 12.30 -16.70 -11.53
N GLN A 229 11.00 -16.35 -11.59
CA GLN A 229 9.97 -16.80 -10.63
C GLN A 229 10.28 -16.43 -9.15
N GLN A 230 11.33 -15.66 -8.91
CA GLN A 230 11.63 -15.10 -7.59
C GLN A 230 10.60 -14.01 -7.25
N PRO A 231 10.22 -13.86 -5.96
CA PRO A 231 9.26 -12.86 -5.52
C PRO A 231 9.63 -11.45 -6.00
N ALA A 232 8.64 -10.59 -6.17
CA ALA A 232 8.89 -9.19 -6.48
C ALA A 232 9.79 -8.56 -5.40
N VAL A 233 10.76 -7.77 -5.82
CA VAL A 233 11.61 -6.92 -4.96
C VAL A 233 11.23 -5.48 -5.26
N PHE A 234 10.98 -4.69 -4.21
CA PHE A 234 10.27 -3.42 -4.35
C PHE A 234 11.02 -2.42 -5.25
N GLU A 235 12.33 -2.27 -5.05
CA GLU A 235 13.19 -1.45 -5.90
C GLU A 235 13.14 -1.89 -7.37
N HIS A 236 13.20 -3.19 -7.66
CA HIS A 236 13.14 -3.67 -9.05
C HIS A 236 11.80 -3.36 -9.74
N VAL A 237 10.70 -3.32 -8.98
CA VAL A 237 9.39 -2.87 -9.49
C VAL A 237 9.41 -1.36 -9.79
N LEU A 238 9.98 -0.56 -8.88
CA LEU A 238 10.13 0.88 -9.05
C LEU A 238 11.02 1.22 -10.25
N GLU A 239 12.19 0.57 -10.39
CA GLU A 239 13.09 0.72 -11.55
C GLU A 239 12.38 0.34 -12.87
N ARG A 240 11.68 -0.79 -12.91
CA ARG A 240 10.97 -1.26 -14.11
C ARG A 240 9.86 -0.29 -14.53
N LEU A 241 9.12 0.28 -13.57
CA LEU A 241 8.11 1.32 -13.81
C LEU A 241 8.69 2.72 -14.06
N GLY A 242 10.00 2.91 -13.91
CA GLY A 242 10.67 4.22 -14.04
C GLY A 242 10.36 5.18 -12.88
N ILE A 243 9.94 4.69 -11.72
CA ILE A 243 9.75 5.48 -10.50
C ILE A 243 11.11 5.67 -9.81
N ARG A 244 11.43 6.89 -9.42
CA ARG A 244 12.66 7.18 -8.69
C ARG A 244 12.47 6.88 -7.21
N PHE A 245 13.50 6.34 -6.57
CA PHE A 245 13.54 6.09 -5.12
C PHE A 245 14.92 6.33 -4.51
N GLU A 246 15.87 6.89 -5.26
CA GLU A 246 17.23 7.15 -4.78
C GLU A 246 17.64 8.62 -4.84
N ASP A 247 18.27 9.05 -3.75
CA ASP A 247 18.88 10.37 -3.58
C ASP A 247 20.42 10.29 -3.73
N THR A 248 21.10 11.41 -4.00
CA THR A 248 22.56 11.43 -4.18
C THR A 248 23.32 11.30 -2.87
N ARG A 249 22.77 11.91 -1.82
CA ARG A 249 23.41 12.06 -0.50
C ARG A 249 23.00 10.93 0.43
N PHE A 250 21.77 10.46 0.27
CA PHE A 250 21.06 9.58 1.19
C PHE A 250 20.77 8.20 0.60
N GLY A 251 21.29 7.87 -0.59
CA GLY A 251 21.13 6.54 -1.17
C GLY A 251 19.67 6.14 -1.41
N LYS A 252 19.28 4.95 -0.96
CA LYS A 252 17.93 4.41 -1.12
C LYS A 252 16.96 5.04 -0.14
N LEU A 253 15.89 5.66 -0.64
CA LEU A 253 14.82 6.20 0.20
C LEU A 253 13.80 5.14 0.63
N THR A 254 13.79 3.96 0.00
CA THR A 254 12.90 2.82 0.35
C THR A 254 13.17 2.19 1.70
N SER A 255 14.31 2.45 2.34
CA SER A 255 14.65 1.99 3.70
C SER A 255 13.89 2.74 4.80
N CYS A 256 13.16 3.80 4.46
CA CYS A 256 12.22 4.48 5.34
C CYS A 256 10.79 4.10 4.92
N SER A 257 10.07 3.43 5.81
CA SER A 257 8.65 3.06 5.67
C SER A 257 7.76 4.25 5.29
N GLY A 258 8.05 5.43 5.84
CA GLY A 258 7.40 6.70 5.50
C GLY A 258 7.50 7.06 4.02
N ASN A 259 8.60 6.70 3.34
CA ASN A 259 8.73 6.82 1.89
C ASN A 259 8.19 5.59 1.15
N ALA A 260 8.41 4.38 1.70
CA ALA A 260 8.00 3.14 1.07
C ALA A 260 6.50 3.14 0.76
N THR A 261 5.67 3.56 1.72
CA THR A 261 4.22 3.70 1.53
C THR A 261 3.83 4.70 0.43
N VAL A 262 4.58 5.79 0.28
CA VAL A 262 4.39 6.74 -0.83
C VAL A 262 4.76 6.10 -2.17
N PHE A 263 5.87 5.36 -2.22
CA PHE A 263 6.31 4.64 -3.41
C PHE A 263 5.36 3.48 -3.78
N MET A 264 4.69 2.83 -2.84
CA MET A 264 3.67 1.80 -3.12
C MET A 264 2.45 2.41 -3.84
N ILE A 265 1.99 3.59 -3.41
CA ILE A 265 0.92 4.32 -4.11
C ILE A 265 1.39 4.81 -5.49
N GLN A 266 2.64 5.25 -5.63
CA GLN A 266 3.21 5.57 -6.94
C GLN A 266 3.30 4.33 -7.86
N THR A 267 3.68 3.16 -7.32
CA THR A 267 3.74 1.87 -8.05
C THR A 267 2.38 1.48 -8.61
N ILE A 268 1.32 1.48 -7.79
CA ILE A 268 -0.02 1.09 -8.28
C ILE A 268 -0.53 2.11 -9.30
N LEU A 269 -0.39 3.42 -9.06
CA LEU A 269 -0.80 4.46 -10.03
C LEU A 269 -0.02 4.38 -11.36
N ALA A 270 1.28 4.09 -11.31
CA ALA A 270 2.12 3.94 -12.50
C ALA A 270 1.81 2.66 -13.28
N PHE A 271 1.48 1.59 -12.57
CA PHE A 271 1.01 0.35 -13.17
C PHE A 271 -0.35 0.53 -13.87
N PHE A 272 -1.25 1.33 -13.30
CA PHE A 272 -2.54 1.64 -13.91
C PHE A 272 -2.44 2.56 -15.12
N TYR A 273 -1.89 3.76 -14.93
CA TYR A 273 -1.91 4.83 -15.93
C TYR A 273 -0.69 4.79 -16.87
N LYS A 274 -0.37 3.58 -17.34
CA LYS A 274 0.63 3.34 -18.38
C LYS A 274 0.00 3.43 -19.77
N SER A 275 0.68 4.07 -20.72
CA SER A 275 0.24 4.09 -22.12
C SER A 275 0.40 2.72 -22.80
N ALA A 276 -0.25 2.50 -23.95
CA ALA A 276 -0.12 1.25 -24.72
C ALA A 276 1.36 0.94 -25.08
N GLY A 277 2.14 1.95 -25.47
CA GLY A 277 3.58 1.79 -25.73
C GLY A 277 4.39 1.47 -24.46
N GLN A 278 4.02 2.01 -23.30
CA GLN A 278 4.63 1.63 -22.02
C GLN A 278 4.25 0.20 -21.60
N LYS A 279 3.00 -0.24 -21.85
CA LYS A 279 2.57 -1.63 -21.65
C LYS A 279 3.43 -2.59 -22.49
N ALA A 280 3.58 -2.32 -23.79
CA ALA A 280 4.43 -3.12 -24.67
C ALA A 280 5.89 -3.19 -24.18
N LEU A 281 6.50 -2.07 -23.75
CA LEU A 281 7.85 -2.07 -23.18
C LEU A 281 7.96 -2.93 -21.89
N LEU A 282 6.95 -2.92 -21.02
CA LEU A 282 6.91 -3.77 -19.83
C LEU A 282 6.79 -5.26 -20.18
N GLU A 283 6.03 -5.60 -21.23
CA GLU A 283 5.86 -6.95 -21.77
C GLU A 283 7.14 -7.45 -22.44
N GLU A 284 7.85 -6.59 -23.19
CA GLU A 284 9.23 -6.77 -23.67
C GLU A 284 10.28 -6.87 -22.53
N ARG A 285 9.85 -6.73 -21.27
CA ARG A 285 10.71 -6.75 -20.06
C ARG A 285 11.79 -5.66 -20.05
N ARG A 286 11.51 -4.51 -20.67
CA ARG A 286 12.35 -3.31 -20.71
C ARG A 286 11.89 -2.31 -19.63
N PRO A 287 12.81 -1.54 -19.02
CA PRO A 287 12.43 -0.49 -18.07
C PRO A 287 11.79 0.70 -18.79
N LEU A 288 10.86 1.37 -18.12
CA LEU A 288 10.25 2.60 -18.62
C LEU A 288 11.17 3.82 -18.44
N SER A 289 10.93 4.88 -19.22
CA SER A 289 11.62 6.16 -19.06
C SER A 289 11.35 6.75 -17.67
N TRP A 290 12.39 7.20 -16.98
CA TRP A 290 12.24 7.68 -15.60
C TRP A 290 11.31 8.89 -15.48
N LEU A 291 10.37 8.82 -14.54
CA LEU A 291 9.52 9.95 -14.11
C LEU A 291 10.38 11.10 -13.54
N ARG A 292 9.73 12.24 -13.23
CA ARG A 292 10.36 13.33 -12.46
C ARG A 292 10.54 12.91 -10.99
N TYR A 293 11.43 13.58 -10.26
CA TYR A 293 11.51 13.40 -8.81
C TYR A 293 10.20 13.80 -8.16
N THR A 294 9.69 12.93 -7.29
CA THR A 294 8.44 13.12 -6.56
C THR A 294 8.65 13.74 -5.18
N TRP A 295 9.90 13.91 -4.75
CA TRP A 295 10.31 14.71 -3.61
C TRP A 295 11.23 15.86 -4.04
N VAL A 296 11.39 16.83 -3.15
CA VAL A 296 12.51 17.78 -3.19
C VAL A 296 13.26 17.57 -1.89
N GLY A 297 14.59 17.44 -1.95
CA GLY A 297 15.43 16.98 -0.83
C GLY A 297 15.37 17.78 0.48
N HIS A 298 14.64 18.89 0.54
CA HIS A 298 14.48 19.76 1.72
C HIS A 298 14.16 19.00 3.03
N SER A 299 13.32 17.96 2.99
CA SER A 299 12.99 17.17 4.17
C SER A 299 14.21 16.41 4.71
N LEU A 300 14.97 15.78 3.80
CA LEU A 300 16.21 15.05 4.04
C LEU A 300 17.34 15.99 4.49
N ASP A 301 17.50 17.07 3.75
CA ASP A 301 18.58 18.05 3.89
C ASP A 301 18.41 18.97 5.12
N GLN A 302 17.23 19.03 5.75
CA GLN A 302 16.95 20.00 6.84
C GLN A 302 16.00 19.56 7.98
N MET A 303 15.04 18.64 7.78
CA MET A 303 13.96 18.42 8.77
C MET A 303 14.07 17.12 9.56
N ASN A 304 14.56 16.05 8.93
CA ASN A 304 14.52 14.69 9.48
C ASN A 304 15.92 14.16 9.80
N LEU A 305 16.83 15.07 10.15
CA LEU A 305 18.24 14.78 10.43
C LEU A 305 18.40 13.78 11.59
N ALA A 306 19.43 12.94 11.47
CA ALA A 306 19.89 12.03 12.53
C ALA A 306 20.47 12.81 13.73
N PRO A 307 20.53 12.22 14.93
CA PRO A 307 21.19 12.82 16.09
C PRO A 307 22.64 13.26 15.78
N GLY A 308 22.92 14.55 15.97
CA GLY A 308 24.23 15.16 15.69
C GLY A 308 24.45 15.64 14.24
N ASP A 309 23.56 15.31 13.30
CA ASP A 309 23.68 15.77 11.91
C ASP A 309 23.16 17.21 11.73
N VAL A 310 23.74 17.96 10.78
CA VAL A 310 23.48 19.40 10.58
C VAL A 310 22.81 19.69 9.23
N PRO A 311 21.89 20.70 9.15
CA PRO A 311 21.22 21.03 7.90
C PRO A 311 22.19 21.37 6.77
N ARG A 312 21.98 20.78 5.58
CA ARG A 312 22.86 20.92 4.41
C ARG A 312 22.12 21.63 3.27
N ARG A 313 22.83 22.39 2.44
CA ARG A 313 22.24 22.99 1.22
C ARG A 313 22.52 22.11 0.01
N ARG A 314 21.48 21.74 -0.74
CA ARG A 314 21.60 21.03 -2.03
C ARG A 314 22.20 21.95 -3.09
N ARG A 315 23.19 21.46 -3.85
CA ARG A 315 23.74 22.15 -5.03
C ARG A 315 22.87 21.83 -6.24
N GLU A 316 22.72 22.80 -7.15
CA GLU A 316 21.86 22.65 -8.33
C GLU A 316 22.39 21.65 -9.38
N SER A 317 23.68 21.30 -9.27
CA SER A 317 24.38 20.36 -10.15
C SER A 317 24.35 18.90 -9.67
N GLU A 318 23.52 18.55 -8.69
CA GLU A 318 23.49 17.19 -8.13
C GLU A 318 22.64 16.23 -8.97
N MET A 319 23.23 15.08 -9.30
CA MET A 319 22.75 14.10 -10.28
C MET A 319 22.76 12.71 -9.64
N ASN A 320 21.65 11.96 -9.65
CA ASN A 320 21.62 10.61 -9.07
C ASN A 320 22.47 9.61 -9.90
N ARG A 321 22.60 8.35 -9.43
CA ARG A 321 23.35 7.28 -10.13
C ARG A 321 22.95 7.01 -11.58
N HIS A 322 21.78 7.50 -12.00
CA HIS A 322 21.26 7.41 -13.37
C HIS A 322 21.43 8.71 -14.16
N ASN A 323 22.31 9.61 -13.72
CA ASN A 323 22.65 10.89 -14.34
C ASN A 323 21.45 11.81 -14.60
N VAL A 324 20.51 11.92 -13.64
CA VAL A 324 19.36 12.84 -13.77
C VAL A 324 19.38 13.96 -12.71
N PRO A 325 19.26 15.25 -13.11
CA PRO A 325 19.32 16.39 -12.20
C PRO A 325 18.23 16.36 -11.12
N GLN A 326 18.63 16.47 -9.86
CA GLN A 326 17.75 16.64 -8.70
C GLN A 326 17.32 18.11 -8.54
N LYS A 327 16.91 18.73 -9.64
CA LYS A 327 16.51 20.14 -9.68
C LYS A 327 15.32 20.36 -8.75
N LYS A 328 15.40 21.40 -7.91
CA LYS A 328 14.31 21.90 -7.07
C LYS A 328 13.07 22.18 -7.92
N ASN A 329 12.14 21.22 -7.98
CA ASN A 329 10.86 21.41 -8.64
C ASN A 329 9.88 22.05 -7.65
N GLU A 330 9.77 23.36 -7.67
CA GLU A 330 8.84 24.12 -6.82
C GLU A 330 7.37 23.78 -7.13
N LYS A 331 7.10 23.17 -8.30
CA LYS A 331 5.81 22.61 -8.71
C LYS A 331 5.74 21.07 -8.56
N ALA A 332 6.51 20.48 -7.64
CA ALA A 332 6.37 19.05 -7.31
C ALA A 332 5.04 18.77 -6.59
N PHE A 333 4.54 19.75 -5.83
CA PHE A 333 3.34 19.65 -4.99
C PHE A 333 2.39 20.87 -5.08
N GLY A 334 2.66 21.80 -6.02
CA GLY A 334 1.82 22.96 -6.31
C GLY A 334 1.04 22.77 -7.61
#